data_AF-A0A7V2CLT1-F1
#
_entry.id   AF-A0A7V2CLT1-F1
#
_cell.length_a   1.000
_cell.length_b   1.000
_cell.length_c   1.000
_cell.angle_alpha   90.00
_cell.angle_beta   90.00
_cell.angle_gamma   90.00
#
_symmetry.space_group_name_H-M   'P 1'
#
loop_
_entity.id
_entity.type
_entity.pdbx_description
1 polymer ?
#
loop_
_entity_poly.entity_id
_entity_poly.type
_entity_poly.pdbx_seq_one_letter_code
_entity_poly.pdbx_strand_id
1 'polypeptide(L)'
;MTMMRSWQAPGHKAIEANRTVDPGTGAINVNRRYLAGVSFADVPLPQEGPAYFHGDHLGTTRRLTQGGGAVRRQSIYTAFGELKHSAGSLTTRYGYVGASG
;
A
#
# COMPACT_ATOMS: atom_id res chain seq x y z
N MET A 1 3.41 20.86 24.63
CA MET A 1 3.35 19.77 25.63
C MET A 1 2.95 18.50 24.91
N THR A 2 3.90 17.62 24.61
CA THR A 2 3.67 16.42 23.76
C THR A 2 3.21 15.26 24.64
N MET A 3 1.93 14.87 24.54
CA MET A 3 1.45 13.65 25.19
C MET A 3 1.83 12.44 24.33
N MET A 4 2.83 11.68 24.76
CA MET A 4 3.19 10.39 24.16
C MET A 4 2.36 9.30 24.83
N ARG A 5 1.31 8.82 24.15
CA ARG A 5 0.49 7.69 24.61
C ARG A 5 0.74 6.51 23.70
N SER A 6 1.55 5.55 24.13
CA SER A 6 1.69 4.27 23.43
C SER A 6 0.49 3.38 23.77
N TRP A 7 -0.12 2.79 22.74
CA TRP A 7 -1.15 1.76 22.89
C TRP A 7 -0.61 0.48 22.26
N GLN A 8 -0.45 -0.57 23.06
CA GLN A 8 -0.04 -1.90 22.60
C GLN A 8 -1.24 -2.85 22.75
N ALA A 9 -1.77 -3.36 21.63
CA ALA A 9 -2.62 -4.55 21.68
C ALA A 9 -1.75 -5.78 22.01
N PRO A 10 -2.20 -6.70 22.87
CA PRO A 10 -1.51 -7.95 23.11
C PRO A 10 -1.35 -8.73 21.80
N GLY A 11 -0.11 -9.10 21.43
CA GLY A 11 0.19 -9.93 20.26
C GLY A 11 0.57 -9.21 18.96
N HIS A 12 0.56 -7.89 18.92
CA HIS A 12 1.02 -7.13 17.74
C HIS A 12 2.48 -6.67 17.88
N LYS A 13 3.32 -6.92 16.86
CA LYS A 13 4.62 -6.25 16.72
C LYS A 13 4.37 -4.74 16.70
N ALA A 14 4.88 -4.01 17.69
CA ALA A 14 4.52 -2.62 17.94
C ALA A 14 4.80 -1.75 16.70
N ILE A 15 3.74 -1.18 16.12
CA ILE A 15 3.86 -0.07 15.16
C ILE A 15 4.12 1.17 16.02
N GLU A 16 5.31 1.76 15.89
CA GLU A 16 5.57 3.07 16.48
C GLU A 16 4.84 4.12 15.64
N ALA A 17 3.71 4.60 16.15
CA ALA A 17 2.97 5.71 15.57
C ALA A 17 3.25 6.98 16.39
N ASN A 18 4.00 7.92 15.82
CA ASN A 18 4.14 9.25 16.39
C ASN A 18 2.95 10.11 15.93
N ARG A 19 2.21 10.68 16.88
CA ARG A 19 1.11 11.60 16.61
C ARG A 19 1.52 12.99 17.03
N THR A 20 1.59 13.92 16.08
CA THR A 20 1.82 15.34 16.37
C THR A 20 0.58 16.12 15.99
N VAL A 21 0.24 17.11 16.81
CA VAL A 21 -0.85 18.06 16.51
C VAL A 21 -0.20 19.32 15.95
N ASP A 22 -0.61 19.71 14.75
CA ASP A 22 -0.19 20.98 14.17
C ASP A 22 -0.90 22.13 14.92
N PRO A 23 -0.15 23.03 15.58
CA PRO A 23 -0.74 24.10 16.37
C PRO A 23 -1.44 25.18 15.54
N GLY A 24 -1.20 25.27 14.22
CA GLY A 24 -1.84 26.26 13.35
C GLY A 24 -3.16 25.80 12.73
N THR A 25 -3.33 24.49 12.54
CA THR A 25 -4.46 23.90 11.81
C THR A 25 -5.29 22.93 12.66
N GLY A 26 -4.79 22.51 13.83
CA GLY A 26 -5.40 21.47 14.65
C GLY A 26 -5.33 20.07 14.02
N ALA A 27 -4.65 19.92 12.88
CA ALA A 27 -4.52 18.66 12.17
C ALA A 27 -3.69 17.66 13.00
N ILE A 28 -4.17 16.42 13.08
CA ILE A 28 -3.44 15.31 13.70
C ILE A 28 -2.60 14.64 12.61
N ASN A 29 -1.30 14.83 12.67
CA ASN A 29 -0.33 14.16 11.80
C ASN A 29 0.05 12.82 12.43
N VAL A 30 -0.11 11.72 11.68
CA VAL A 30 0.24 10.37 12.14
C VAL A 30 1.41 9.85 11.30
N ASN A 31 2.60 9.79 11.90
CA ASN A 31 3.77 9.19 11.29
C ASN A 31 3.92 7.74 11.79
N ARG A 32 3.69 6.77 10.91
CA ARG A 32 3.83 5.34 11.22
C ARG A 32 5.17 4.85 10.70
N ARG A 33 6.04 4.37 11.59
CA ARG A 33 7.29 3.71 11.21
C ARG A 33 7.08 2.20 11.18
N TYR A 34 7.35 1.63 10.02
CA TYR A 34 7.26 0.19 9.77
C TYR A 34 8.68 -0.40 9.72
N LEU A 35 8.86 -1.63 10.23
CA LEU A 35 10.11 -2.36 10.05
C LEU A 35 10.34 -2.59 8.54
N ALA A 36 11.61 -2.61 8.11
CA ALA A 36 11.95 -2.95 6.74
C ALA A 36 11.33 -4.32 6.37
N GLY A 37 10.51 -4.35 5.32
CA GLY A 37 9.78 -5.55 4.89
C GLY A 37 8.46 -5.83 5.61
N VAL A 38 8.01 -4.95 6.52
CA VAL A 38 6.72 -5.09 7.24
C VAL A 38 5.93 -3.78 7.20
N SER A 39 5.73 -3.20 6.00
CA SER A 39 4.70 -2.18 5.81
C SER A 39 3.41 -2.84 5.34
N PHE A 40 2.32 -2.60 6.07
CA PHE A 40 0.98 -2.84 5.58
C PHE A 40 0.33 -1.47 5.43
N ALA A 41 0.29 -0.97 4.19
CA ALA A 41 -0.66 0.06 3.82
C ALA A 41 -2.01 -0.61 3.57
N ASP A 42 -3.05 -0.19 4.28
CA ASP A 42 -4.42 -0.55 3.91
C ASP A 42 -4.67 0.05 2.52
N VAL A 43 -4.65 -0.80 1.49
CA VAL A 43 -5.03 -0.39 0.14
C VAL A 43 -6.55 -0.38 0.15
N PRO A 44 -7.20 0.79 0.00
CA PRO A 44 -8.65 0.86 -0.02
C PRO A 44 -9.18 -0.12 -1.05
N LEU A 45 -10.14 -0.95 -0.65
CA LEU A 45 -10.83 -1.79 -1.62
C LEU A 45 -11.44 -0.87 -2.69
N PRO A 46 -11.37 -1.26 -3.97
CA PRO A 46 -11.93 -0.45 -5.03
C PRO A 46 -13.43 -0.22 -4.77
N GLN A 47 -13.88 1.03 -4.80
CA GLN A 47 -15.30 1.36 -4.56
C GLN A 47 -16.23 0.74 -5.62
N GLU A 48 -15.72 0.47 -6.82
CA GLU A 48 -16.49 -0.09 -7.94
C GLU A 48 -16.47 -1.63 -8.02
N GLY A 49 -16.15 -2.31 -6.90
CA GLY A 49 -16.22 -3.78 -6.81
C GLY A 49 -14.86 -4.48 -6.82
N PRO A 50 -14.85 -5.83 -6.78
CA PRO A 50 -13.63 -6.60 -6.60
C PRO A 50 -12.62 -6.35 -7.72
N ALA A 51 -11.34 -6.31 -7.35
CA ALA A 51 -10.24 -6.28 -8.29
C ALA A 51 -9.61 -7.67 -8.41
N TYR A 52 -9.21 -8.02 -9.63
CA TYR A 52 -8.56 -9.28 -9.98
C TYR A 52 -7.14 -9.01 -10.44
N PHE A 53 -6.19 -9.73 -9.85
CA PHE A 53 -4.76 -9.58 -10.13
C PHE A 53 -4.31 -10.53 -11.23
N HIS A 54 -3.56 -9.99 -12.19
CA HIS A 54 -2.98 -10.75 -13.30
C HIS A 54 -1.46 -10.75 -13.15
N GLY A 55 -0.95 -11.89 -12.69
CA GLY A 55 0.47 -12.13 -12.51
C GLY A 55 1.15 -12.73 -13.75
N ASP A 56 2.46 -12.55 -13.86
CA ASP A 56 3.29 -13.40 -14.73
C ASP A 56 3.82 -14.65 -13.98
N HIS A 57 4.65 -15.45 -14.65
CA HIS A 57 5.21 -16.67 -14.07
C HIS A 57 6.14 -16.42 -12.87
N LEU A 58 6.63 -15.18 -12.68
CA LEU A 58 7.45 -14.82 -11.52
C LEU A 58 6.59 -14.29 -10.37
N GLY A 59 5.26 -14.19 -10.54
CA GLY A 59 4.37 -13.55 -9.58
C GLY A 59 4.39 -12.02 -9.64
N THR A 60 4.97 -11.42 -10.69
CA THR A 60 4.88 -9.97 -10.90
C THR A 60 3.46 -9.60 -11.29
N THR A 61 2.85 -8.69 -10.53
CA THR A 61 1.53 -8.16 -10.89
C THR A 61 1.66 -7.16 -12.05
N ARG A 62 1.17 -7.53 -13.23
CA ARG A 62 1.29 -6.70 -14.46
C ARG A 62 0.00 -5.98 -14.84
N ARG A 63 -1.15 -6.49 -14.39
CA ARG A 63 -2.45 -5.93 -14.73
C ARG A 63 -3.46 -6.18 -13.61
N LEU A 64 -4.36 -5.23 -13.38
CA LEU A 64 -5.55 -5.42 -12.55
C LEU A 64 -6.79 -5.12 -13.37
N THR A 65 -7.80 -5.99 -13.25
CA THR A 65 -9.12 -5.77 -13.82
C THR A 65 -10.16 -5.63 -12.71
N GLN A 66 -11.24 -4.91 -12.99
CA GLN A 66 -12.41 -4.83 -12.12
C GLN A 66 -13.62 -5.58 -12.72
N GLY A 67 -14.76 -5.51 -12.04
CA GLY A 67 -16.05 -5.99 -12.54
C GLY A 67 -16.29 -5.58 -13.99
N GLY A 68 -16.80 -6.52 -14.79
CA GLY A 68 -17.01 -6.33 -16.23
C GLY A 68 -15.74 -6.49 -17.10
N GLY A 69 -14.59 -6.84 -16.51
CA GLY A 69 -13.36 -7.12 -17.25
C GLY A 69 -12.54 -5.88 -17.65
N ALA A 70 -12.95 -4.69 -17.21
CA ALA A 70 -12.23 -3.46 -17.50
C ALA A 70 -10.85 -3.45 -16.83
N VAL A 71 -9.81 -3.10 -17.61
CA VAL A 71 -8.44 -2.93 -17.10
C VAL A 71 -8.34 -1.60 -16.37
N ARG A 72 -8.01 -1.67 -15.07
CA ARG A 72 -7.94 -0.49 -14.19
C ARG A 72 -6.53 -0.16 -13.75
N ARG A 73 -5.60 -1.08 -13.96
CA ARG A 73 -4.17 -0.85 -13.82
C ARG A 73 -3.37 -1.73 -14.76
N GLN A 74 -2.26 -1.19 -15.25
CA GLN A 74 -1.24 -1.93 -15.97
C GLN A 74 0.14 -1.43 -15.56
N SER A 75 1.09 -2.35 -15.39
CA SER A 75 2.47 -2.06 -15.00
C SER A 75 3.45 -2.91 -15.81
N ILE A 76 4.56 -2.31 -16.25
CA ILE A 76 5.63 -2.96 -17.00
C ILE A 76 6.93 -2.74 -16.24
N TYR A 77 7.60 -3.85 -15.93
CA TYR A 77 8.86 -3.87 -15.21
C TYR A 77 9.97 -4.36 -16.14
N THR A 78 11.22 -3.95 -15.85
CA THR A 78 12.39 -4.62 -16.41
C THR A 78 12.59 -5.99 -15.77
N ALA A 79 13.54 -6.77 -16.30
CA ALA A 79 13.97 -8.04 -15.73
C ALA A 79 14.59 -7.91 -14.31
N PHE A 80 14.85 -6.69 -13.83
CA PHE A 80 15.40 -6.43 -12.49
C PHE A 80 14.45 -5.65 -11.60
N GLY A 81 13.17 -5.56 -11.97
CA GLY A 81 12.12 -4.95 -11.15
C GLY A 81 12.00 -3.43 -11.23
N GLU A 82 12.72 -2.79 -12.15
CA GLU A 82 12.54 -1.35 -12.40
C GLU A 82 11.22 -1.11 -13.15
N LEU A 83 10.34 -0.27 -12.60
CA LEU A 83 9.09 0.11 -13.25
C LEU A 83 9.36 1.03 -14.44
N LYS A 84 9.06 0.57 -15.66
CA LYS A 84 9.20 1.37 -16.89
C LYS A 84 7.92 2.08 -17.29
N HIS A 85 6.77 1.51 -16.95
CA HIS A 85 5.49 2.09 -17.28
C HIS A 85 4.43 1.69 -16.26
N SER A 86 3.58 2.64 -15.89
CA SER A 86 2.37 2.40 -15.10
C SER A 86 1.23 3.26 -15.62
N ALA A 87 0.07 2.64 -15.78
CA ALA A 87 -1.16 3.30 -16.21
C ALA A 87 -2.36 2.81 -15.39
N GLY A 88 -3.40 3.65 -15.30
CA GLY A 88 -4.61 3.39 -14.53
C GLY A 88 -4.59 4.00 -13.12
N SER A 89 -5.75 3.97 -12.46
CA SER A 89 -6.00 4.67 -11.19
C SER A 89 -6.05 3.75 -9.97
N LEU A 90 -6.05 2.43 -10.18
CA LEU A 90 -6.18 1.50 -9.08
C LEU A 90 -4.87 1.35 -8.31
N THR A 91 -4.93 1.57 -7.00
CA THR A 91 -3.81 1.29 -6.10
C THR A 91 -3.66 -0.23 -5.92
N THR A 92 -2.43 -0.70 -5.77
CA THR A 92 -2.11 -2.12 -5.55
C THR A 92 -1.04 -2.21 -4.49
N ARG A 93 -1.11 -3.24 -3.66
CA ARG A 93 -0.03 -3.61 -2.74
C ARG A 93 1.07 -4.40 -3.47
N TYR A 94 0.73 -5.15 -4.52
CA TYR A 94 1.62 -6.12 -5.16
C TYR A 94 2.26 -5.57 -6.44
N GLY A 95 3.57 -5.78 -6.57
CA GLY A 95 4.40 -5.33 -7.70
C GLY A 95 5.25 -6.44 -8.29
N TYR A 96 6.54 -6.15 -8.53
CA TYR A 96 7.51 -7.07 -9.12
C TYR A 96 7.78 -8.30 -8.23
N VAL A 97 7.68 -9.51 -8.78
CA VAL A 97 7.93 -10.79 -8.09
C VAL A 97 7.19 -10.88 -6.74
N GLY A 98 5.92 -10.49 -6.72
CA GLY A 98 5.11 -10.49 -5.50
C GLY A 98 5.53 -9.48 -4.43
N ALA A 99 6.45 -8.56 -4.73
CA ALA A 99 6.84 -7.50 -3.81
C ALA A 99 5.60 -6.77 -3.30
N SER A 100 5.52 -6.61 -1.98
CA SER A 100 4.40 -5.97 -1.30
C SER A 100 4.88 -4.75 -0.52
N GLY A 101 4.19 -3.61 -0.62
CA GLY A 101 4.52 -2.37 0.08
C GLY A 101 3.31 -1.51 0.37
#